data_AF-A0A535E3M0-F1
#
_entry.id   AF-A0A535E3M0-F1
#
_cell.length_a   1.000
_cell.length_b   1.000
_cell.length_c   1.000
_cell.angle_alpha   90.00
_cell.angle_beta   90.00
_cell.angle_gamma   90.00
#
_symmetry.space_group_name_H-M   'P 1'
#
loop_
_entity.id
_entity.type
_entity.pdbx_description
1 polymer ?
#
loop_
_entity_poly.entity_id
_entity_poly.type
_entity_poly.pdbx_seq_one_letter_code
_entity_poly.pdbx_strand_id
1 'polypeptide(L)'
;MAIVTKSGSKTSPREVLERAKAEGVEVVDVRFVDLPGTWQHFSLPLGELDEGSFSEGLGFDGSSIRGFQSIDESDMLLIPDPDSATIDPVLSHKTLFLICDVIDPITREPYSRDARLIAKKAEEHLRRSGIADVSYWGPEAEFYLFNSLRFDQNAYSGYYYIDSEEGIWNSGRNSEPNLAFRPRHKEGYFPVPPTDKLQDLRSEIMLKLIEAGVQVEVQHHEVGTAGQA
;
A
#
# COMPACT_ATOMS: atom_id res chain seq x y z
N MET A 1 16.89 16.23 -8.55
CA MET A 1 17.36 14.97 -9.15
C MET A 1 16.32 14.54 -10.17
N ALA A 2 16.70 14.24 -11.41
CA ALA A 2 15.73 13.80 -12.41
C ALA A 2 15.33 12.36 -12.08
N ILE A 3 14.06 12.14 -11.76
CA ILE A 3 13.48 10.79 -11.74
C ILE A 3 13.60 10.29 -13.18
N VAL A 4 14.43 9.27 -13.40
CA VAL A 4 14.51 8.57 -14.68
C VAL A 4 13.20 7.80 -14.81
N THR A 5 12.20 8.41 -15.43
CA THR A 5 11.01 7.68 -15.84
C THR A 5 11.46 6.72 -16.93
N LYS A 6 11.33 5.41 -16.67
CA LYS A 6 11.31 4.45 -17.77
C LYS A 6 10.16 4.89 -18.68
N SER A 7 10.47 5.51 -19.80
CA SER A 7 9.56 5.55 -20.95
C SER A 7 9.52 4.13 -21.53
N GLY A 8 9.02 3.17 -20.74
CA GLY A 8 8.86 1.79 -21.14
C GLY A 8 7.64 1.68 -22.04
N SER A 9 7.73 0.87 -23.09
CA SER A 9 6.54 0.32 -23.75
C SER A 9 5.64 -0.31 -22.69
N LYS A 10 4.31 -0.15 -22.83
CA LYS A 10 3.34 -0.85 -21.98
C LYS A 10 3.64 -2.34 -21.94
N THR A 11 3.65 -2.89 -20.74
CA THR A 11 3.80 -4.32 -20.49
C THR A 11 2.57 -5.05 -21.02
N SER A 12 2.76 -6.13 -21.76
CA SER A 12 1.65 -6.95 -22.26
C SER A 12 1.20 -8.00 -21.22
N PRO A 13 -0.08 -8.41 -21.23
CA PRO A 13 -0.57 -9.53 -20.41
C PRO A 13 0.29 -10.79 -20.55
N ARG A 14 0.69 -11.10 -21.77
CA ARG A 14 1.54 -12.26 -22.06
C ARG A 14 2.91 -12.17 -21.38
N GLU A 15 3.57 -11.01 -21.42
CA GLU A 15 4.85 -10.81 -20.73
C GLU A 15 4.72 -10.99 -19.22
N VAL A 16 3.62 -10.50 -18.61
CA VAL A 16 3.34 -10.70 -17.18
C VAL A 16 3.23 -12.20 -16.85
N LEU A 17 2.46 -12.95 -17.63
CA LEU A 17 2.25 -14.39 -17.41
C LEU A 17 3.54 -15.20 -17.61
N GLU A 18 4.30 -14.90 -18.67
CA GLU A 18 5.58 -15.56 -18.95
C GLU A 18 6.60 -15.28 -17.82
N ARG A 19 6.67 -14.03 -17.36
CA ARG A 19 7.52 -13.65 -16.22
C ARG A 19 7.10 -14.35 -14.93
N ALA A 20 5.81 -14.33 -14.59
CA ALA A 20 5.28 -14.97 -13.39
C ALA A 20 5.60 -16.47 -13.35
N LYS A 21 5.44 -17.16 -14.49
CA LYS A 21 5.80 -18.58 -14.63
C LYS A 21 7.30 -18.81 -14.48
N ALA A 22 8.13 -18.00 -15.14
CA ALA A 22 9.58 -18.11 -15.07
C ALA A 22 10.11 -17.89 -13.65
N GLU A 23 9.47 -17.00 -12.89
CA GLU A 23 9.82 -16.73 -11.50
C GLU A 23 9.26 -17.75 -10.52
N GLY A 24 8.38 -18.65 -10.94
CA GLY A 24 7.76 -19.65 -10.08
C GLY A 24 6.73 -19.05 -9.11
N VAL A 25 5.96 -18.07 -9.57
CA VAL A 25 4.82 -17.52 -8.82
C VAL A 25 3.78 -18.61 -8.59
N GLU A 26 3.27 -18.70 -7.37
CA GLU A 26 2.24 -19.67 -6.97
C GLU A 26 0.86 -19.00 -6.94
N VAL A 27 0.81 -17.76 -6.45
CA VAL A 27 -0.41 -17.01 -6.15
C VAL A 27 -0.40 -15.68 -6.90
N VAL A 28 -1.55 -15.29 -7.44
CA VAL A 28 -1.82 -13.96 -7.95
C VAL A 28 -2.73 -13.26 -6.94
N ASP A 29 -2.42 -12.02 -6.61
CA ASP A 29 -3.21 -11.18 -5.70
C ASP A 29 -3.67 -9.92 -6.44
N VAL A 30 -4.98 -9.79 -6.65
CA VAL A 30 -5.54 -8.64 -7.35
C VAL A 30 -6.01 -7.61 -6.33
N ARG A 31 -5.55 -6.38 -6.50
CA ARG A 31 -5.67 -5.31 -5.51
C ARG A 31 -6.34 -4.07 -6.11
N PHE A 32 -7.20 -3.42 -5.35
CA PHE A 32 -7.87 -2.18 -5.72
C PHE A 32 -8.09 -1.32 -4.48
N VAL A 33 -8.60 -0.11 -4.65
CA VAL A 33 -8.79 0.83 -3.53
C VAL A 33 -10.27 1.18 -3.41
N ASP A 34 -10.81 1.08 -2.20
CA ASP A 34 -12.17 1.55 -1.91
C ASP A 34 -12.23 3.08 -1.80
N LEU A 35 -13.44 3.65 -1.76
CA LEU A 35 -13.59 5.11 -1.79
C LEU A 35 -12.88 5.82 -0.60
N PRO A 36 -12.89 5.29 0.64
CA PRO A 36 -12.09 5.83 1.73
C PRO A 36 -10.57 5.77 1.56
N GLY A 37 -10.03 4.94 0.66
CA GLY A 37 -8.59 4.81 0.41
C GLY A 37 -7.94 3.55 0.98
N THR A 38 -8.72 2.55 1.40
CA THR A 38 -8.19 1.26 1.88
C THR A 38 -7.92 0.34 0.71
N TRP A 39 -6.75 -0.30 0.71
CA TRP A 39 -6.45 -1.39 -0.22
C TRP A 39 -7.32 -2.60 0.10
N GLN A 40 -8.04 -3.07 -0.92
CA GLN A 40 -8.86 -4.27 -0.93
C GLN A 40 -8.22 -5.29 -1.87
N HIS A 41 -8.35 -6.58 -1.57
CA HIS A 41 -7.74 -7.61 -2.39
C HIS A 41 -8.44 -8.96 -2.28
N PHE A 42 -8.19 -9.82 -3.27
CA PHE A 42 -8.37 -11.27 -3.16
C PHE A 42 -7.34 -11.97 -4.03
N SER A 43 -7.13 -13.26 -3.76
CA SER A 43 -6.09 -14.04 -4.42
C SER A 43 -6.64 -15.23 -5.19
N LEU A 44 -5.94 -15.61 -6.25
CA LEU A 44 -6.24 -16.75 -7.12
C LEU A 44 -4.93 -17.53 -7.43
N PRO A 45 -4.99 -18.83 -7.71
CA PRO A 45 -3.83 -19.57 -8.20
C PRO A 45 -3.33 -18.99 -9.53
N LEU A 46 -2.01 -19.01 -9.78
CA LEU A 46 -1.46 -18.51 -11.05
C LEU A 46 -2.12 -19.15 -12.30
N GLY A 47 -2.55 -20.41 -12.20
CA GLY A 47 -3.20 -21.13 -13.30
C GLY A 47 -4.57 -20.56 -13.72
N GLU A 48 -5.23 -19.79 -12.84
CA GLU A 48 -6.51 -19.13 -13.11
C GLU A 48 -6.33 -17.74 -13.75
N LEU A 49 -5.11 -17.20 -13.80
CA LEU A 49 -4.82 -15.96 -14.50
C LEU A 49 -4.38 -16.26 -15.93
N ASP A 50 -5.12 -15.73 -16.90
CA ASP A 50 -4.85 -15.86 -18.33
C ASP A 50 -4.87 -14.49 -19.05
N GLU A 51 -4.59 -14.47 -20.35
CA GLU A 51 -4.62 -13.23 -21.13
C GLU A 51 -6.03 -12.62 -21.19
N GLY A 52 -7.06 -13.47 -21.17
CA GLY A 52 -8.47 -13.04 -21.16
C GLY A 52 -8.83 -12.25 -19.91
N SER A 53 -8.25 -12.58 -18.77
CA SER A 53 -8.44 -11.91 -17.48
C SER A 53 -8.14 -10.41 -17.53
N PHE A 54 -7.21 -9.98 -18.40
CA PHE A 54 -6.84 -8.57 -18.59
C PHE A 54 -7.81 -7.81 -19.50
N SER A 55 -8.73 -8.50 -20.18
CA SER A 55 -9.77 -7.90 -21.01
C SER A 55 -11.18 -8.12 -20.48
N GLU A 56 -11.49 -9.32 -19.98
CA GLU A 56 -12.81 -9.72 -19.49
C GLU A 56 -13.00 -9.29 -18.03
N GLY A 57 -11.94 -9.39 -17.23
CA GLY A 57 -11.92 -9.01 -15.82
C GLY A 57 -12.31 -10.11 -14.87
N LEU A 58 -12.09 -9.86 -13.59
CA LEU A 58 -12.40 -10.76 -12.48
C LEU A 58 -13.58 -10.20 -11.70
N GLY A 59 -14.61 -11.02 -11.49
CA GLY A 59 -15.81 -10.61 -10.76
C GLY A 59 -15.59 -10.47 -9.25
N PHE A 60 -16.23 -9.49 -8.64
CA PHE A 60 -16.31 -9.33 -7.19
C PHE A 60 -17.62 -8.67 -6.75
N ASP A 61 -17.95 -8.79 -5.45
CA ASP A 61 -19.11 -8.14 -4.83
C ASP A 61 -18.77 -6.70 -4.39
N GLY A 62 -19.21 -5.73 -5.18
CA GLY A 62 -19.09 -4.31 -4.92
C GLY A 62 -20.00 -3.78 -3.81
N SER A 63 -21.03 -4.51 -3.38
CA SER A 63 -21.90 -4.07 -2.29
C SER A 63 -21.25 -4.19 -0.91
N SER A 64 -20.27 -5.08 -0.80
CA SER A 64 -19.41 -5.24 0.37
C SER A 64 -18.29 -4.19 0.45
N ILE A 65 -18.13 -3.34 -0.58
CA ILE A 65 -17.10 -2.30 -0.64
C ILE A 65 -17.68 -0.93 -0.29
N ARG A 66 -17.02 -0.25 0.66
CA ARG A 66 -17.50 1.04 1.19
C ARG A 66 -17.51 2.10 0.09
N GLY A 67 -18.68 2.70 -0.10
CA GLY A 67 -18.90 3.75 -1.10
C GLY A 67 -19.06 3.23 -2.53
N PHE A 68 -19.17 1.91 -2.73
CA PHE A 68 -19.40 1.32 -4.06
C PHE A 68 -20.90 1.11 -4.30
N GLN A 69 -21.36 -0.12 -4.55
CA GLN A 69 -22.72 -0.41 -5.02
C GLN A 69 -23.68 -0.73 -3.87
N SER A 70 -24.98 -0.68 -4.15
CA SER A 70 -25.99 -1.29 -3.30
C SER A 70 -26.10 -2.79 -3.60
N ILE A 71 -26.77 -3.54 -2.72
CA ILE A 71 -26.90 -5.01 -2.81
C ILE A 71 -27.55 -5.46 -4.13
N ASP A 72 -28.49 -4.67 -4.65
CA ASP A 72 -29.23 -4.94 -5.89
C ASP A 72 -28.41 -4.75 -7.16
N GLU A 73 -27.26 -4.08 -7.09
CA GLU A 73 -26.31 -3.85 -8.20
C GLU A 73 -24.88 -4.28 -7.80
N SER A 74 -24.77 -5.40 -7.07
CA SER A 74 -23.55 -5.82 -6.36
C SER A 74 -22.41 -6.24 -7.27
N ASP A 75 -22.68 -6.92 -8.39
CA ASP A 75 -21.62 -7.47 -9.25
C ASP A 75 -20.77 -6.34 -9.88
N MET A 76 -19.45 -6.45 -9.77
CA MET A 76 -18.48 -5.53 -10.34
C MET A 76 -17.29 -6.31 -10.93
N LEU A 77 -16.50 -5.67 -11.80
CA LEU A 77 -15.31 -6.29 -12.40
C LEU A 77 -14.04 -5.56 -12.02
N LEU A 78 -12.97 -6.34 -11.83
CA LEU A 78 -11.60 -5.86 -11.73
C LEU A 78 -10.86 -6.18 -13.03
N ILE A 79 -10.30 -5.15 -13.68
CA ILE A 79 -9.40 -5.32 -14.82
C ILE A 79 -7.97 -5.10 -14.33
N PRO A 80 -7.12 -6.16 -14.30
CA PRO A 80 -5.73 -6.01 -13.89
C PRO A 80 -4.94 -5.11 -14.84
N ASP A 81 -4.09 -4.26 -14.27
CA ASP A 81 -3.15 -3.41 -15.01
C ASP A 81 -1.79 -4.13 -15.15
N PRO A 82 -1.38 -4.57 -16.35
CA PRO A 82 -0.12 -5.29 -16.55
C PRO A 82 1.11 -4.51 -16.07
N ASP A 83 1.09 -3.18 -16.16
CA ASP A 83 2.23 -2.34 -15.79
C ASP A 83 2.47 -2.30 -14.27
N SER A 84 1.49 -2.74 -13.48
CA SER A 84 1.58 -2.80 -12.00
C SER A 84 2.15 -4.11 -11.46
N ALA A 85 2.39 -5.09 -12.33
CA ALA A 85 2.80 -6.44 -11.96
C ALA A 85 4.09 -6.44 -11.11
N THR A 86 3.99 -6.83 -9.85
CA THR A 86 5.09 -6.78 -8.87
C THR A 86 5.07 -8.02 -7.96
N ILE A 87 6.22 -8.62 -7.68
CA ILE A 87 6.31 -9.71 -6.71
C ILE A 87 6.27 -9.11 -5.30
N ASP A 88 5.39 -9.65 -4.46
CA ASP A 88 5.31 -9.23 -3.05
C ASP A 88 6.57 -9.71 -2.30
N PRO A 89 7.38 -8.80 -1.73
CA PRO A 89 8.66 -9.15 -1.13
C PRO A 89 8.54 -9.65 0.32
N VAL A 90 7.33 -9.64 0.90
CA VAL A 90 7.08 -9.94 2.32
C VAL A 90 6.38 -11.29 2.50
N LEU A 91 5.53 -11.69 1.56
CA LEU A 91 4.78 -12.95 1.66
C LEU A 91 5.68 -14.19 1.55
N SER A 92 5.33 -15.23 2.31
CA SER A 92 6.07 -16.50 2.34
C SER A 92 5.88 -17.34 1.08
N HIS A 93 4.67 -17.33 0.51
CA HIS A 93 4.37 -17.93 -0.79
C HIS A 93 4.62 -16.92 -1.89
N LYS A 94 5.25 -17.36 -2.99
CA LYS A 94 5.64 -16.44 -4.04
C LYS A 94 4.40 -15.88 -4.73
N THR A 95 4.13 -14.60 -4.48
CA THR A 95 2.88 -13.96 -4.86
C THR A 95 3.16 -12.80 -5.80
N LEU A 96 2.50 -12.79 -6.96
CA LEU A 96 2.43 -11.64 -7.86
C LEU A 96 1.23 -10.79 -7.46
N PHE A 97 1.40 -9.51 -7.17
CA PHE A 97 0.26 -8.61 -7.07
C PHE A 97 0.08 -7.76 -8.32
N LEU A 98 -1.19 -7.47 -8.64
CA LEU A 98 -1.63 -6.61 -9.73
C LEU A 98 -2.63 -5.59 -9.19
N ILE A 99 -2.45 -4.33 -9.54
CA ILE A 99 -3.44 -3.28 -9.28
C ILE A 99 -4.49 -3.33 -10.37
N CYS A 100 -5.76 -3.23 -10.00
CA CYS A 100 -6.88 -3.31 -10.92
C CYS A 100 -7.64 -1.98 -11.00
N ASP A 101 -8.21 -1.72 -12.18
CA ASP A 101 -9.28 -0.74 -12.36
C ASP A 101 -10.64 -1.42 -12.11
N VAL A 102 -11.61 -0.65 -11.60
CA VAL A 102 -12.97 -1.14 -11.35
C VAL A 102 -13.87 -0.78 -12.53
N ILE A 103 -14.59 -1.77 -13.07
CA ILE A 103 -15.43 -1.64 -14.27
C ILE A 103 -16.84 -2.15 -13.98
N ASP A 104 -17.83 -1.47 -14.57
CA ASP A 104 -19.23 -1.93 -14.58
C ASP A 104 -19.39 -3.17 -15.47
N PRO A 105 -19.99 -4.28 -14.97
CA PRO A 105 -20.07 -5.52 -15.72
C PRO A 105 -21.00 -5.46 -16.93
N ILE A 106 -21.99 -4.56 -16.94
CA ILE A 106 -23.01 -4.46 -17.98
C ILE A 106 -22.57 -3.46 -19.05
N THR A 107 -22.28 -2.22 -18.64
CA THR A 107 -21.94 -1.14 -19.57
C THR A 107 -20.50 -1.23 -20.05
N ARG A 108 -19.64 -1.96 -19.31
CA ARG A 108 -18.20 -2.05 -19.53
C ARG A 108 -17.48 -0.70 -19.37
N GLU A 109 -18.16 0.28 -18.77
CA GLU A 109 -17.58 1.60 -18.52
C GLU A 109 -16.76 1.62 -17.22
N PRO A 110 -15.70 2.45 -17.16
CA PRO A 110 -14.95 2.65 -15.93
C PRO A 110 -15.82 3.19 -14.79
N TYR A 111 -15.65 2.60 -13.60
CA TYR A 111 -16.51 2.91 -12.47
C TYR A 111 -16.24 4.30 -11.89
N SER A 112 -17.28 5.12 -11.85
CA SER A 112 -17.17 6.54 -11.46
C SER A 112 -16.60 6.80 -10.04
N ARG A 113 -16.65 5.81 -9.15
CA ARG A 113 -16.17 5.90 -7.76
C ARG A 113 -14.85 5.16 -7.52
N ASP A 114 -14.22 4.65 -8.58
CA ASP A 114 -12.85 4.15 -8.52
C ASP A 114 -11.85 5.31 -8.35
N ALA A 115 -11.16 5.36 -7.21
CA ALA A 115 -10.15 6.38 -6.93
C ALA A 115 -9.03 6.41 -7.98
N ARG A 116 -8.65 5.25 -8.54
CA ARG A 116 -7.61 5.15 -9.57
C ARG A 116 -8.08 5.75 -10.90
N LEU A 117 -9.34 5.54 -11.27
CA LEU A 117 -9.95 6.22 -12.42
C LEU A 117 -9.94 7.74 -12.23
N ILE A 118 -10.28 8.24 -11.04
CA ILE A 118 -10.27 9.68 -10.77
C ILE A 118 -8.86 10.26 -10.96
N ALA A 119 -7.82 9.58 -10.48
CA ALA A 119 -6.44 9.98 -10.71
C ALA A 119 -6.07 10.03 -12.21
N LYS A 120 -6.44 8.99 -12.98
CA LYS A 120 -6.24 8.94 -14.44
C LYS A 120 -6.95 10.09 -15.16
N LYS A 121 -8.19 10.40 -14.76
CA LYS A 121 -8.95 11.53 -15.31
C LYS A 121 -8.32 12.88 -14.98
N ALA A 122 -7.72 13.02 -13.79
CA ALA A 122 -7.01 14.24 -13.40
C ALA A 122 -5.75 14.46 -14.25
N GLU A 123 -4.98 13.40 -14.50
CA GLU A 123 -3.82 13.42 -15.39
C GLU A 123 -4.22 13.79 -16.83
N GLU A 124 -5.29 13.18 -17.35
CA GLU A 124 -5.80 13.50 -18.69
C GLU A 124 -6.32 14.95 -18.76
N HIS A 125 -7.00 15.42 -17.72
CA HIS A 125 -7.49 16.79 -17.65
C HIS A 125 -6.33 17.80 -17.71
N LEU A 126 -5.23 17.55 -16.99
CA LEU A 126 -4.03 18.39 -17.04
C LEU A 126 -3.50 18.51 -18.48
N ARG A 127 -3.35 17.38 -19.19
CA ARG A 127 -2.91 17.39 -20.60
C ARG A 127 -3.86 18.18 -21.50
N ARG A 128 -5.17 17.93 -21.39
CA ARG A 128 -6.20 18.61 -22.18
C ARG A 128 -6.27 20.11 -21.91
N SER A 129 -5.92 20.55 -20.70
CA SER A 129 -5.88 21.98 -20.35
C SER A 129 -4.77 22.75 -21.06
N GLY A 130 -3.74 22.05 -21.57
CA GLY A 130 -2.58 22.67 -22.21
C GLY A 130 -1.61 23.35 -21.25
N ILE A 131 -1.81 23.23 -19.92
CA ILE A 131 -0.95 23.85 -18.90
C ILE A 131 0.37 23.09 -18.75
N ALA A 132 0.30 21.75 -18.73
CA ALA A 132 1.47 20.87 -18.62
C ALA A 132 1.13 19.46 -19.14
N ASP A 133 2.16 18.66 -19.43
CA ASP A 133 2.01 17.27 -19.89
C ASP A 133 2.02 16.23 -18.75
N VAL A 134 2.74 16.55 -17.67
CA VAL A 134 3.01 15.65 -16.53
C VAL A 134 3.03 16.47 -15.24
N SER A 135 2.45 15.93 -14.17
CA SER A 135 2.57 16.44 -12.80
C SER A 135 3.26 15.39 -11.93
N TYR A 136 4.41 15.74 -11.35
CA TYR A 136 5.19 14.84 -10.51
C TYR A 136 4.81 15.02 -9.04
N TRP A 137 4.65 13.90 -8.33
CA TRP A 137 4.29 13.87 -6.91
C TRP A 137 5.35 13.09 -6.13
N GLY A 138 5.90 13.71 -5.08
CA GLY A 138 6.85 13.10 -4.15
C GLY A 138 6.27 13.14 -2.73
N PRO A 139 5.50 12.12 -2.32
CA PRO A 139 4.93 12.09 -0.98
C PRO A 139 5.97 11.63 0.06
N GLU A 140 5.93 12.25 1.23
CA GLU A 140 6.66 11.83 2.44
C GLU A 140 5.61 11.33 3.45
N ALA A 141 5.43 10.01 3.52
CA ALA A 141 4.43 9.39 4.36
C ALA A 141 5.05 8.94 5.69
N GLU A 142 5.16 9.87 6.65
CA GLU A 142 5.55 9.56 8.03
C GLU A 142 4.60 8.52 8.65
N PHE A 143 5.13 7.64 9.50
CA PHE A 143 4.37 6.60 10.19
C PHE A 143 4.88 6.35 11.61
N TYR A 144 4.20 5.48 12.34
CA TYR A 144 4.57 5.07 13.70
C TYR A 144 4.70 3.55 13.80
N LEU A 145 5.75 3.10 14.49
CA LEU A 145 6.02 1.70 14.81
C LEU A 145 5.74 1.46 16.30
N PHE A 146 4.51 1.08 16.61
CA PHE A 146 4.08 0.75 17.98
C PHE A 146 4.26 -0.72 18.32
N ASN A 147 4.40 -1.02 19.61
CA ASN A 147 4.41 -2.39 20.12
C ASN A 147 3.01 -2.87 20.52
N SER A 148 2.10 -1.96 20.87
CA SER A 148 0.72 -2.30 21.23
C SER A 148 -0.25 -1.18 20.91
N LEU A 149 -1.43 -1.55 20.41
CA LEU A 149 -2.59 -0.68 20.25
C LEU A 149 -3.81 -1.43 20.78
N ARG A 150 -4.56 -0.81 21.70
CA ARG A 150 -5.81 -1.36 22.25
C ARG A 150 -6.86 -0.29 22.28
N PHE A 151 -8.06 -0.55 21.79
CA PHE A 151 -9.18 0.38 21.85
C PHE A 151 -10.49 -0.39 21.95
N ASP A 152 -11.52 0.26 22.50
CA ASP A 152 -12.91 -0.24 22.51
C ASP A 152 -13.87 0.94 22.64
N GLN A 153 -15.11 0.74 22.21
CA GLN A 153 -16.22 1.66 22.43
C GLN A 153 -17.51 0.86 22.65
N ASN A 154 -18.07 0.97 23.85
CA ASN A 154 -19.31 0.31 24.25
C ASN A 154 -20.35 1.34 24.73
N ALA A 155 -21.51 0.86 25.21
CA ALA A 155 -22.66 1.71 25.53
C ALA A 155 -22.40 2.79 26.62
N TYR A 156 -21.35 2.66 27.43
CA TYR A 156 -21.08 3.57 28.55
C TYR A 156 -19.59 3.98 28.69
N SER A 157 -18.70 3.50 27.82
CA SER A 157 -17.27 3.84 27.86
C SER A 157 -16.61 3.71 26.50
N GLY A 158 -15.51 4.45 26.32
CA GLY A 158 -14.59 4.28 25.22
C GLY A 158 -13.17 4.52 25.69
N TYR A 159 -12.20 3.80 25.12
CA TYR A 159 -10.78 3.96 25.45
C TYR A 159 -9.89 3.69 24.25
N TYR A 160 -8.66 4.21 24.31
CA TYR A 160 -7.55 3.73 23.50
C TYR A 160 -6.26 3.79 24.32
N TYR A 161 -5.34 2.87 24.04
CA TYR A 161 -4.00 2.81 24.60
C TYR A 161 -3.02 2.50 23.47
N ILE A 162 -1.98 3.31 23.39
CA ILE A 162 -0.84 3.12 22.50
C ILE A 162 0.36 2.83 23.39
N ASP A 163 1.19 1.86 23.01
CA ASP A 163 2.44 1.59 23.71
C ASP A 163 3.58 1.29 22.73
N SER A 164 4.78 1.73 23.11
CA SER A 164 6.03 1.50 22.40
C SER A 164 7.17 1.38 23.39
N GLU A 165 8.17 0.58 23.08
CA GLU A 165 9.40 0.45 23.85
C GLU A 165 10.11 1.81 23.97
N GLU A 166 10.07 2.62 22.91
CA GLU A 166 10.62 3.99 22.90
C GLU A 166 9.72 5.02 23.59
N GLY A 167 8.48 4.67 23.91
CA GLY A 167 7.51 5.59 24.51
C GLY A 167 7.99 6.15 25.84
N ILE A 168 8.20 7.48 25.91
CA ILE A 168 8.75 8.15 27.11
C ILE A 168 7.92 7.92 28.38
N TRP A 169 6.63 7.62 28.25
CA TRP A 169 5.74 7.25 29.36
C TRP A 169 6.18 5.96 30.07
N ASN A 170 7.00 5.11 29.44
CA ASN A 170 7.58 3.90 30.04
C ASN A 170 8.89 4.15 30.80
N SER A 171 9.37 5.39 30.88
CA SER A 171 10.65 5.72 31.54
C SER A 171 10.72 5.28 33.00
N GLY A 172 9.59 5.26 33.72
CA GLY A 172 9.50 4.81 35.11
C GLY A 172 9.13 3.32 35.29
N ARG A 173 8.94 2.55 34.21
CA ARG A 173 8.53 1.15 34.29
C ARG A 173 9.67 0.28 34.83
N ASN A 174 9.35 -0.68 35.72
CA ASN A 174 10.33 -1.57 36.36
C ASN A 174 9.84 -3.04 36.42
N SER A 175 9.05 -3.47 35.43
CA SER A 175 8.61 -4.87 35.31
C SER A 175 9.71 -5.79 34.74
N GLU A 176 10.66 -5.21 34.03
CA GLU A 176 11.84 -5.84 33.41
C GLU A 176 12.99 -4.81 33.43
N PRO A 177 14.27 -5.20 33.21
CA PRO A 177 15.38 -4.27 33.24
C PRO A 177 15.16 -3.07 32.31
N ASN A 178 15.05 -1.88 32.91
CA ASN A 178 14.82 -0.65 32.16
C ASN A 178 16.15 -0.02 31.73
N LEU A 179 16.47 -0.15 30.44
CA LEU A 179 17.73 0.32 29.88
C LEU A 179 17.77 1.84 29.60
N ALA A 180 16.77 2.61 30.03
CA ALA A 180 16.62 4.04 29.71
C ALA A 180 16.58 4.30 28.19
N PHE A 181 17.33 5.30 27.69
CA PHE A 181 17.47 5.68 26.27
C PHE A 181 16.14 5.69 25.50
N ARG A 182 15.21 6.55 25.93
CA ARG A 182 13.94 6.80 25.24
C ARG A 182 13.92 8.24 24.75
N PRO A 183 13.61 8.49 23.47
CA PRO A 183 13.46 9.86 22.98
C PRO A 183 12.31 10.52 23.74
N ARG A 184 12.51 11.76 24.22
CA ARG A 184 11.42 12.54 24.80
C ARG A 184 10.45 12.98 23.71
N HIS A 185 9.31 13.53 24.11
CA HIS A 185 8.40 14.16 23.16
C HIS A 185 9.14 15.22 22.34
N LYS A 186 9.08 15.07 21.01
CA LYS A 186 9.73 15.96 20.04
C LYS A 186 11.27 15.94 20.04
N GLU A 187 11.88 14.89 20.60
CA GLU A 187 13.34 14.69 20.63
C GLU A 187 13.77 13.39 19.92
N GLY A 188 12.92 12.84 19.02
CA GLY A 188 13.22 11.63 18.25
C GLY A 188 14.13 11.85 17.04
N TYR A 189 14.26 13.09 16.55
CA TYR A 189 15.04 13.42 15.36
C TYR A 189 16.48 13.83 15.73
N PHE A 190 17.54 13.10 15.41
CA PHE A 190 17.57 11.69 14.98
C PHE A 190 18.69 10.94 15.73
N PRO A 191 18.64 10.87 17.09
CA PRO A 191 19.72 10.32 17.89
C PRO A 191 20.09 8.90 17.45
N VAL A 192 21.38 8.58 17.45
CA VAL A 192 21.85 7.23 17.13
C VAL A 192 21.40 6.20 18.18
N PRO A 193 21.45 4.88 17.87
CA PRO A 193 21.31 3.83 18.85
C PRO A 193 22.25 4.05 20.07
N PRO A 194 21.82 3.73 21.31
CA PRO A 194 20.64 2.92 21.64
C PRO A 194 19.35 3.70 21.87
N THR A 195 19.33 5.03 21.66
CA THR A 195 18.09 5.83 21.80
C THR A 195 17.10 5.51 20.69
N ASP A 196 17.60 5.42 19.45
CA ASP A 196 16.86 4.87 18.33
C ASP A 196 16.96 3.34 18.36
N LYS A 197 15.82 2.70 18.60
CA LYS A 197 15.67 1.24 18.71
C LYS A 197 15.22 0.61 17.38
N LEU A 198 14.91 1.42 16.38
CA LEU A 198 14.24 0.98 15.15
C LEU A 198 15.11 1.09 13.90
N GLN A 199 16.38 1.46 14.03
CA GLN A 199 17.33 1.58 12.92
C GLN A 199 17.36 0.35 12.00
N ASP A 200 17.44 -0.86 12.57
CA ASP A 200 17.48 -2.10 11.79
C ASP A 200 16.14 -2.38 11.10
N LEU A 201 15.02 -2.17 11.81
CA LEU A 201 13.69 -2.36 11.24
C LEU A 201 13.40 -1.35 10.11
N ARG A 202 13.77 -0.08 10.26
CA ARG A 202 13.64 0.91 9.17
C ARG A 202 14.51 0.55 7.97
N SER A 203 15.69 -0.03 8.21
CA SER A 203 16.55 -0.54 7.14
C SER A 203 15.91 -1.73 6.41
N GLU A 204 15.27 -2.65 7.14
CA GLU A 204 14.51 -3.76 6.54
C GLU A 204 13.34 -3.24 5.68
N ILE A 205 12.53 -2.32 6.21
CA ILE A 205 11.41 -1.69 5.47
C ILE A 205 11.92 -1.03 4.19
N MET A 206 13.00 -0.24 4.29
CA MET A 206 13.62 0.41 3.12
C MET A 206 14.06 -0.61 2.07
N LEU A 207 14.73 -1.69 2.47
CA LEU A 207 15.17 -2.73 1.54
C LEU A 207 14.00 -3.45 0.87
N LYS A 208 12.91 -3.69 1.60
CA LYS A 208 11.68 -4.30 1.05
C LYS A 208 10.95 -3.37 0.07
N LEU A 209 10.92 -2.07 0.34
CA LEU A 209 10.41 -1.08 -0.61
C LEU A 209 11.24 -1.05 -1.91
N ILE A 210 12.57 -1.11 -1.80
CA ILE A 210 13.46 -1.20 -2.97
C ILE A 210 13.21 -2.49 -3.75
N GLU A 211 13.05 -3.63 -3.07
CA GLU A 211 12.71 -4.92 -3.68
C GLU A 211 11.36 -4.87 -4.42
N ALA A 212 10.37 -4.15 -3.87
CA ALA A 212 9.08 -3.87 -4.52
C ALA A 212 9.15 -2.83 -5.66
N GLY A 213 10.33 -2.29 -5.98
CA GLY A 213 10.53 -1.33 -7.07
C GLY A 213 10.30 0.14 -6.70
N VAL A 214 10.15 0.46 -5.40
CA VAL A 214 10.08 1.84 -4.92
C VAL A 214 11.50 2.42 -4.82
N GLN A 215 11.72 3.58 -5.44
CA GLN A 215 12.97 4.31 -5.27
C GLN A 215 12.95 5.03 -3.91
N VAL A 216 13.70 4.51 -2.94
CA VAL A 216 13.83 5.12 -1.61
C VAL A 216 15.05 6.04 -1.58
N GLU A 217 14.88 7.28 -1.10
CA GLU A 217 15.97 8.24 -0.98
C GLU A 217 16.67 8.17 0.39
N VAL A 218 15.90 8.08 1.47
CA VAL A 218 16.39 8.08 2.84
C VAL A 218 15.39 7.41 3.78
N GLN A 219 15.89 6.91 4.92
CA GLN A 219 15.10 6.56 6.10
C GLN A 219 15.71 7.27 7.31
N HIS A 220 14.90 7.72 8.27
CA HIS A 220 15.36 8.21 9.55
C HIS A 220 14.27 8.05 10.61
N HIS A 221 14.67 8.17 11.89
CA HIS A 221 13.71 8.39 12.95
C HIS A 221 13.19 9.82 12.88
N GLU A 222 11.89 10.01 13.10
CA GLU A 222 11.25 11.32 13.05
C GLU A 222 11.14 11.99 14.44
N VAL A 223 10.55 13.18 14.53
CA VAL A 223 10.54 14.03 15.73
C VAL A 223 9.84 13.39 16.93
N GLY A 224 8.77 12.63 16.72
CA GLY A 224 7.93 12.03 17.77
C GLY A 224 8.62 10.90 18.52
N THR A 225 8.37 10.80 19.83
CA THR A 225 8.73 9.60 20.61
C THR A 225 7.89 8.40 20.13
N ALA A 226 8.17 7.20 20.63
CA ALA A 226 7.39 5.99 20.35
C ALA A 226 7.43 5.54 18.87
N GLY A 227 8.61 5.64 18.25
CA GLY A 227 8.88 5.04 16.95
C GLY A 227 8.28 5.76 15.75
N GLN A 228 8.29 7.09 15.73
CA GLN A 228 7.97 7.82 14.49
C GLN A 228 9.09 7.61 13.47
N ALA A 229 8.72 7.33 12.22
CA ALA A 229 9.63 7.03 11.11
C ALA A 229 9.11 7.60 9.79
#